data_AF-A0AA37QZH1-F1
#
_entry.id   AF-A0AA37QZH1-F1
#
_cell.length_a   1.000
_cell.length_b   1.000
_cell.length_c   1.000
_cell.angle_alpha   90.00
_cell.angle_beta   90.00
_cell.angle_gamma   90.00
#
_symmetry.space_group_name_H-M   'P 1'
#
loop_
_entity.id
_entity.type
_entity.pdbx_description
1 polymer ?
#
loop_
_entity_poly.entity_id
_entity_poly.type
_entity_poly.pdbx_seq_one_letter_code
_entity_poly.pdbx_strand_id
1 'polypeptide(L)' 'MGYFKQEALDKLQSGLADLPRAVLKLREAYALRAYKEDLTREHAQHGLCRRLATMVHSIQTTFELMPPESERSRTKPP' A
#
# COMPACT_ATOMS: atom_id res chain seq x y z
N MET A 1 -9.26 -21.51 13.39
CA MET A 1 -8.80 -21.70 12.00
C MET A 1 -8.62 -20.31 11.42
N GLY A 2 -7.38 -19.96 11.06
CA GLY A 2 -7.02 -18.62 10.60
C GLY A 2 -7.94 -18.13 9.49
N TYR A 3 -8.26 -16.83 9.50
CA TYR A 3 -9.17 -16.23 8.53
C TYR A 3 -8.65 -16.38 7.08
N PHE A 4 -7.32 -16.41 6.93
CA PHE A 4 -6.63 -16.63 5.67
C PHE A 4 -6.00 -18.03 5.60
N LYS A 5 -6.00 -18.60 4.39
CA LYS A 5 -5.19 -19.77 4.06
C LYS A 5 -3.70 -19.39 4.05
N GLN A 6 -2.80 -20.36 4.26
CA GLN A 6 -1.35 -20.12 4.25
C GLN A 6 -0.88 -19.43 2.97
N GLU A 7 -1.34 -19.88 1.80
CA GLU A 7 -1.01 -19.25 0.50
C GLU A 7 -1.37 -17.76 0.43
N ALA A 8 -2.45 -17.35 1.12
CA ALA A 8 -2.86 -15.95 1.16
C ALA A 8 -1.99 -15.14 2.14
N LEU A 9 -1.60 -15.73 3.27
CA LEU A 9 -0.63 -15.12 4.19
C LEU A 9 0.70 -14.88 3.49
N ASP A 10 1.20 -15.87 2.75
CA ASP A 10 2.46 -15.78 2.02
C ASP A 10 2.42 -14.66 0.99
N LYS A 11 1.30 -14.54 0.23
CA LYS A 11 1.08 -13.45 -0.73
C LYS A 11 1.02 -12.08 -0.07
N LEU A 12 0.38 -11.97 1.08
CA LEU A 12 0.27 -10.71 1.83
C LEU A 12 1.64 -10.27 2.35
N GLN A 13 2.42 -11.20 2.91
CA GLN A 13 3.77 -10.93 3.40
C GLN A 13 4.73 -10.56 2.26
N SER A 14 4.72 -11.32 1.16
CA SER A 14 5.56 -11.02 0.00
C SER A 14 5.18 -9.67 -0.62
N GLY A 15 3.88 -9.39 -0.73
CA GLY A 15 3.37 -8.11 -1.24
C GLY A 15 3.78 -6.92 -0.38
N LEU A 16 3.71 -7.05 0.96
CA LEU A 16 4.16 -6.00 1.87
C LEU A 16 5.67 -5.75 1.75
N ALA A 17 6.47 -6.81 1.64
CA ALA A 17 7.92 -6.72 1.48
C ALA A 17 8.32 -6.05 0.16
N ASP A 18 7.57 -6.29 -0.92
CA ASP A 18 7.82 -5.69 -2.24
C ASP A 18 7.25 -4.28 -2.43
N LEU A 19 6.33 -3.85 -1.56
CA LEU A 19 5.62 -2.57 -1.67
C LEU A 19 6.57 -1.35 -1.82
N PRO A 20 7.67 -1.21 -1.04
CA PRO A 20 8.56 -0.05 -1.18
C PRO A 20 9.17 0.05 -2.58
N ARG A 21 9.56 -1.09 -3.16
CA ARG A 21 10.15 -1.19 -4.50
C ARG A 21 9.13 -0.81 -5.57
N ALA A 22 7.91 -1.33 -5.46
CA ALA A 22 6.82 -1.03 -6.40
C ALA A 22 6.45 0.47 -6.39
N VAL A 23 6.39 1.06 -5.20
CA VAL A 23 6.07 2.48 -5.02
C VAL A 23 7.19 3.37 -5.55
N LEU A 24 8.45 3.03 -5.30
CA LEU A 24 9.59 3.77 -5.86
C LEU A 24 9.53 3.79 -7.39
N LYS A 25 9.35 2.62 -8.02
CA LYS A 25 9.23 2.49 -9.48
C LYS A 25 8.10 3.37 -10.05
N LEU A 26 6.95 3.40 -9.38
CA LEU A 26 5.83 4.28 -9.78
C LEU A 26 6.17 5.76 -9.59
N ARG A 27 6.76 6.13 -8.46
CA ARG A 27 7.14 7.53 -8.20
C ARG A 27 8.14 8.03 -9.24
N GLU A 28 9.18 7.25 -9.54
CA GLU A 28 10.16 7.60 -10.57
C GLU A 28 9.52 7.78 -11.95
N ALA A 29 8.68 6.83 -12.36
CA ALA A 29 8.01 6.87 -13.67
C ALA A 29 7.13 8.10 -13.87
N TYR A 30 6.47 8.58 -12.81
CA TYR A 30 5.56 9.74 -12.90
C TYR A 30 6.22 11.05 -12.51
N ALA A 31 7.22 11.06 -11.64
CA ALA A 31 7.97 12.25 -11.26
C ALA A 31 8.89 12.73 -12.38
N LEU A 32 9.56 11.81 -13.08
CA LEU A 32 10.54 12.12 -14.13
C LEU A 32 9.90 12.30 -15.52
N ARG A 33 8.63 11.93 -15.68
CA ARG A 33 7.93 12.07 -16.96
C ARG A 33 7.78 13.54 -17.34
N ALA A 34 8.08 13.85 -18.60
CA ALA A 34 7.76 15.14 -19.20
C ALA A 34 6.26 15.22 -19.49
N TYR A 35 5.59 16.23 -18.91
CA TYR A 35 4.19 16.54 -19.17
C TYR A 35 4.09 17.83 -19.97
N LYS A 36 3.19 17.85 -20.95
CA LYS A 36 2.93 19.02 -21.80
C LYS A 36 2.12 20.10 -21.07
N GLU A 37 1.16 19.67 -20.27
CA GLU A 37 0.24 20.55 -19.54
C GLU A 37 0.68 20.70 -18.08
N ASP A 38 0.72 21.95 -17.60
CA ASP A 38 1.11 22.28 -16.23
C ASP A 38 0.19 21.62 -15.18
N LEU A 39 -1.12 21.61 -15.42
CA LEU A 39 -2.10 20.98 -14.53
C LEU A 39 -1.85 19.46 -14.40
N THR A 40 -1.51 18.82 -15.51
CA THR A 40 -1.21 17.38 -15.52
C THR A 40 0.10 17.11 -14.79
N ARG A 41 1.12 17.96 -15.00
CA ARG A 41 2.40 17.90 -14.29
C ARG A 41 2.18 17.97 -12.78
N GLU A 42 1.41 18.94 -12.29
CA GLU A 42 1.13 19.11 -10.88
C GLU A 42 0.45 17.88 -10.27
N HIS A 43 -0.63 17.41 -10.92
CA HIS A 43 -1.37 16.24 -10.43
C HIS A 43 -0.55 14.96 -10.44
N ALA A 44 0.34 14.78 -11.42
CA ALA A 44 1.12 13.57 -11.57
C ALA A 44 2.41 13.59 -10.74
N GLN A 45 3.16 14.69 -10.72
CA GLN A 45 4.42 14.77 -9.97
C GLN A 45 4.17 14.96 -8.47
N HIS A 46 3.22 15.81 -8.09
CA HIS A 46 2.94 16.10 -6.67
C HIS A 46 1.74 15.33 -6.15
N GLY A 47 0.61 15.39 -6.87
CA GLY A 47 -0.64 14.76 -6.43
C GLY A 47 -0.51 13.24 -6.26
N LEU A 48 0.04 12.55 -7.26
CA LEU A 48 0.21 11.11 -7.21
C LEU A 48 1.22 10.69 -6.14
N CYS A 49 2.38 11.36 -6.06
CA CYS A 49 3.38 11.04 -5.05
C CYS A 49 2.83 11.15 -3.61
N ARG A 50 2.02 12.18 -3.32
CA ARG A 50 1.34 12.31 -2.02
C ARG A 50 0.35 11.18 -1.77
N ARG A 51 -0.50 10.85 -2.76
CA ARG A 51 -1.47 9.75 -2.63
C ARG A 51 -0.80 8.39 -2.44
N LEU A 52 0.31 8.13 -3.14
CA LEU A 52 1.10 6.91 -2.96
C LEU A 52 1.68 6.82 -1.54
N ALA A 53 2.19 7.93 -0.99
CA ALA A 53 2.69 7.94 0.38
C ALA A 53 1.58 7.64 1.41
N THR A 54 0.40 8.27 1.26
CA THR A 54 -0.76 7.97 2.11
C THR A 54 -1.19 6.52 1.99
N MET A 55 -1.25 5.97 0.78
CA MET A 55 -1.63 4.57 0.55
C MET A 55 -0.66 3.59 1.22
N VAL A 56 0.66 3.82 1.10
CA VAL A 56 1.68 3.00 1.79
C VAL A 56 1.46 3.03 3.29
N HIS A 57 1.27 4.23 3.85
CA HIS A 57 1.00 4.37 5.28
C HIS A 57 -0.27 3.60 5.69
N SER A 58 -1.38 3.74 4.96
CA SER A 58 -2.61 3.00 5.25
C SER A 58 -2.44 1.48 5.18
N ILE A 59 -1.63 0.97 4.24
CA ILE A 59 -1.33 -0.46 4.14
C ILE A 59 -0.53 -0.89 5.38
N GLN A 60 0.56 -0.20 5.71
CA GLN A 60 1.40 -0.51 6.86
C GLN A 60 0.58 -0.50 8.16
N THR A 61 -0.20 0.55 8.39
CA THR A 61 -1.09 0.67 9.54
C THR A 61 -2.10 -0.48 9.60
N THR A 62 -2.61 -0.96 8.46
CA THR A 62 -3.52 -2.11 8.43
C THR A 62 -2.83 -3.38 8.90
N PHE A 63 -1.61 -3.65 8.44
CA PHE A 63 -0.82 -4.81 8.87
C PHE A 63 -0.38 -4.71 10.34
N GLU A 64 -0.13 -3.50 10.84
CA GLU A 64 0.19 -3.26 12.26
C GLU A 64 -1.03 -3.49 13.17
N LEU A 65 -2.20 -2.97 12.79
CA LEU A 65 -3.42 -3.04 13.61
C LEU A 65 -4.14 -4.39 13.48
N MET A 66 -4.06 -5.01 12.31
CA MET A 66 -4.70 -6.28 11.97
C MET A 66 -3.70 -7.17 11.23
N PRO A 67 -2.68 -7.72 11.92
CA PRO A 67 -1.76 -8.66 11.31
C PRO A 67 -2.55 -9.82 10.69
N PRO A 68 -2.26 -10.23 9.45
CA PRO A 68 -3.07 -11.22 8.74
C PRO A 68 -3.03 -12.61 9.40
N GLU A 69 -1.98 -12.91 10.16
CA GLU A 69 -1.84 -14.08 11.02
C GLU A 69 -2.69 -14.02 12.31
N SER A 70 -3.19 -12.84 12.69
CA SER A 70 -3.91 -12.65 13.95
C SER A 70 -5.38 -13.03 13.82
N GLU A 71 -5.81 -14.01 14.62
CA GLU A 71 -7.18 -14.53 14.64
C GLU A 71 -8.13 -13.68 15.51
N ARG A 72 -7.90 -12.36 15.63
CA ARG A 72 -8.79 -11.49 16.41
C ARG A 72 -10.13 -11.34 15.70
N SER A 73 -10.99 -12.35 15.87
CA SER A 73 -12.42 -12.17 15.81
C SER A 73 -12.74 -10.95 16.69
N ARG A 74 -13.50 -10.00 16.16
CA ARG A 74 -14.26 -9.11 17.03
C ARG A 74 -15.19 -10.02 17.83
N THR A 75 -14.73 -10.52 18.98
CA THR A 75 -15.63 -11.06 19.98
C THR A 75 -16.58 -9.92 20.30
N LYS A 76 -17.84 -10.11 19.90
CA LYS A 76 -18.97 -9.28 20.27
C LYS A 76 -18.84 -8.99 21.78
N PRO A 77 -18.91 -7.73 22.24
CA PRO A 77 -18.83 -7.47 23.68
C PRO A 77 -20.01 -8.18 24.38
N PRO A 78 -19.81 -8.60 25.64
CA PRO A 78 -20.84 -9.31 26.42
C PRO A 78 -22.14 -8.50 26.55
#